data_AF-A0A850KEI9-F1
#
_entry.id   AF-A0A850KEI9-F1
#
_cell.length_a   1.000
_cell.length_b   1.000
_cell.length_c   1.000
_cell.angle_alpha   90.00
_cell.angle_beta   90.00
_cell.angle_gamma   90.00
#
_symmetry.space_group_name_H-M   'P 1'
#
loop_
_entity.id
_entity.type
_entity.pdbx_description
1 polymer ?
#
loop_
_entity_poly.entity_id
_entity_poly.type
_entity_poly.pdbx_seq_one_letter_code
_entity_poly.pdbx_strand_id
1 'polypeptide(L)'
;MQRLLNIVIFGLLILVGLTVNSANAGWLSQSDVNLVKEGSMEMLPNVPLGKVMNIRFDHGTWDEFESDLGEKVVEFKGRVSQALHDRVVDLIVADYEVLKGFALIANTTGHISQLTKEENDTLLAKYNGPDGTADTKRGYYLDAVRTVTSRNLFKVGTPAVIQWVVGPKGETFQVSYVGSDAWAHIKDEGVLFDIIFGR
;
A
#
# COMPACT_ATOMS: atom_id res chain seq x y z
N MET A 1 -30.96 -8.79 -3.64
CA MET A 1 -30.06 -9.89 -3.24
C MET A 1 -29.20 -10.26 -4.44
N GLN A 2 -28.05 -9.59 -4.60
CA GLN A 2 -27.09 -9.92 -5.64
C GLN A 2 -25.78 -9.18 -5.31
N ARG A 3 -24.77 -9.94 -4.87
CA ARG A 3 -23.32 -9.66 -4.91
C ARG A 3 -22.60 -10.71 -4.06
N LEU A 4 -22.68 -11.95 -4.53
CA LEU A 4 -21.62 -12.95 -4.30
C LEU A 4 -20.89 -13.10 -5.64
N LEU A 5 -19.65 -13.58 -5.56
CA LEU A 5 -18.75 -13.90 -6.67
C LEU A 5 -17.95 -12.73 -7.26
N ASN A 6 -16.76 -12.50 -6.67
CA ASN A 6 -15.48 -12.48 -7.36
C ASN A 6 -14.35 -12.38 -6.33
N ILE A 7 -14.03 -13.50 -5.68
CA ILE A 7 -12.72 -13.69 -5.05
C ILE A 7 -11.98 -14.66 -5.95
N VAL A 8 -11.14 -14.11 -6.81
CA VAL A 8 -10.16 -14.88 -7.57
C VAL A 8 -8.97 -15.11 -6.64
N ILE A 9 -8.88 -16.34 -6.12
CA ILE A 9 -7.72 -16.83 -5.37
C ILE A 9 -6.64 -17.19 -6.39
N PHE A 10 -5.53 -16.46 -6.41
CA PHE A 10 -4.27 -16.94 -6.99
C PHE A 10 -3.20 -16.88 -5.90
N GLY A 11 -2.72 -18.06 -5.52
CA GLY A 11 -1.80 -18.25 -4.43
C GLY A 11 -0.36 -17.87 -4.78
N LEU A 12 0.26 -17.16 -3.84
CA LEU A 12 1.65 -17.36 -3.46
C LEU A 12 1.69 -17.37 -1.93
N LEU A 13 1.78 -18.56 -1.32
CA LEU A 13 1.92 -18.72 0.13
C LEU A 13 3.36 -18.36 0.52
N ILE A 14 3.62 -17.10 0.83
CA ILE A 14 4.84 -16.70 1.55
C ILE A 14 4.56 -16.93 3.03
N LEU A 15 5.17 -17.97 3.57
CA LEU A 15 5.04 -18.38 4.97
C LEU A 15 5.93 -17.47 5.84
N VAL A 16 5.42 -16.30 6.21
CA VAL A 16 6.08 -15.41 7.17
C VAL A 16 5.49 -15.69 8.56
N GLY A 17 6.16 -16.57 9.32
CA GLY A 17 5.81 -16.81 10.72
C GLY A 17 6.29 -15.67 11.61
N LEU A 18 5.37 -14.93 12.21
CA LEU A 18 5.69 -13.80 13.11
C LEU A 18 5.54 -14.20 14.58
N THR A 19 6.47 -13.75 15.44
CA THR A 19 6.49 -14.07 16.88
C THR A 19 6.08 -12.87 17.74
N VAL A 20 5.26 -13.11 18.78
CA VAL A 20 4.92 -12.11 19.82
C VAL A 20 5.95 -12.17 20.95
N ASN A 21 6.42 -11.00 21.39
CA ASN A 21 7.24 -10.87 22.61
C ASN A 21 6.32 -11.02 23.84
N SER A 22 6.31 -12.20 24.45
CA SER A 22 5.45 -12.55 25.57
C SER A 22 6.00 -11.98 26.89
N ALA A 23 5.56 -10.78 27.28
CA ALA A 23 5.71 -10.27 28.64
C ALA A 23 4.44 -9.53 29.06
N ASN A 24 3.35 -10.29 29.30
CA ASN A 24 2.24 -9.98 30.21
C ASN A 24 1.21 -11.13 30.16
N ALA A 25 1.38 -12.12 31.04
CA ALA A 25 0.38 -13.17 31.25
C ALA A 25 -0.70 -12.64 32.20
N GLY A 26 -1.89 -12.35 31.68
CA GLY A 26 -3.08 -11.96 32.44
C GLY A 26 -4.35 -12.28 31.65
N TRP A 27 -5.33 -12.90 32.30
CA TRP A 27 -6.48 -13.61 31.74
C TRP A 27 -7.56 -12.74 31.07
N LEU A 28 -7.20 -12.04 29.99
CA LEU A 28 -8.14 -11.50 29.02
C LEU A 28 -7.96 -12.31 27.75
N SER A 29 -9.04 -12.83 27.16
CA SER A 29 -8.99 -13.26 25.77
C SER A 29 -8.54 -12.04 24.96
N GLN A 30 -7.26 -11.99 24.59
CA GLN A 30 -6.74 -10.96 23.70
C GLN A 30 -7.60 -11.06 22.44
N SER A 31 -8.42 -10.06 22.15
CA SER A 31 -9.18 -10.03 20.89
C SER A 31 -8.17 -10.23 19.76
N ASP A 32 -8.55 -11.02 18.75
CA ASP A 32 -7.69 -11.30 17.61
C ASP A 32 -7.28 -9.96 16.95
N VAL A 33 -8.16 -8.94 16.98
CA VAL A 33 -7.83 -7.55 16.63
C VAL A 33 -6.64 -7.01 17.40
N ASN A 34 -6.57 -7.17 18.73
CA ASN A 34 -5.47 -6.67 19.53
C ASN A 34 -4.17 -7.40 19.20
N LEU A 35 -4.20 -8.72 18.98
CA LEU A 35 -3.04 -9.49 18.54
C LEU A 35 -2.43 -8.87 17.26
N VAL A 36 -3.27 -8.64 16.25
CA VAL A 36 -2.81 -8.09 14.96
C VAL A 36 -2.38 -6.63 15.11
N LYS A 37 -3.15 -5.81 15.82
CA LYS A 37 -2.92 -4.37 15.96
C LYS A 37 -1.69 -4.04 16.77
N GLU A 38 -1.39 -4.81 17.81
CA GLU A 38 -0.22 -4.64 18.68
C GLU A 38 1.01 -5.40 18.17
N GLY A 39 0.81 -6.42 17.35
CA GLY A 39 1.87 -7.17 16.69
C GLY A 39 2.67 -6.33 15.70
N SER A 40 3.78 -6.90 15.23
CA SER A 40 4.67 -6.29 14.26
C SER A 40 4.94 -7.25 13.10
N MET A 41 5.38 -6.71 11.96
CA MET A 41 5.83 -7.51 10.83
C MET A 41 7.35 -7.69 10.90
N GLU A 42 7.87 -8.76 10.31
CA GLU A 42 9.31 -9.07 10.31
C GLU A 42 10.14 -7.93 9.73
N MET A 43 9.61 -7.25 8.70
CA MET A 43 10.25 -6.09 8.08
C MET A 43 10.23 -4.82 8.95
N LEU A 44 9.35 -4.76 9.97
CA LEU A 44 9.21 -3.65 10.91
C LEU A 44 9.03 -4.19 12.34
N PRO A 45 10.02 -4.90 12.90
CA PRO A 45 9.84 -5.72 14.10
C PRO A 45 9.51 -4.90 15.36
N ASN A 46 9.84 -3.60 15.35
CA ASN A 46 9.68 -2.68 16.48
C ASN A 46 8.55 -1.66 16.28
N VAL A 47 7.73 -1.80 15.24
CA VAL A 47 6.63 -0.87 14.96
C VAL A 47 5.31 -1.66 14.99
N PRO A 48 4.40 -1.37 15.94
CA PRO A 48 3.09 -1.99 15.96
C PRO A 48 2.32 -1.74 14.67
N LEU A 49 1.66 -2.76 14.14
CA LEU A 49 0.95 -2.69 12.88
C LEU A 49 -0.18 -1.66 12.93
N GLY A 50 -0.88 -1.55 14.05
CA GLY A 50 -1.90 -0.52 14.28
C GLY A 50 -1.35 0.90 14.10
N LYS A 51 -0.09 1.15 14.50
CA LYS A 51 0.57 2.43 14.27
C LYS A 51 0.86 2.65 12.79
N VAL A 52 1.32 1.62 12.08
CA VAL A 52 1.51 1.68 10.62
C VAL A 52 0.18 2.01 9.93
N MET A 53 -0.89 1.27 10.23
CA MET A 53 -2.20 1.48 9.60
C MET A 53 -2.74 2.89 9.86
N ASN A 54 -2.61 3.41 11.09
CA ASN A 54 -3.05 4.77 11.42
C ASN A 54 -2.26 5.88 10.70
N ILE A 55 -1.03 5.61 10.28
CA ILE A 55 -0.25 6.56 9.47
C ILE A 55 -0.70 6.48 8.00
N ARG A 56 -0.93 5.26 7.51
CA ARG A 56 -1.19 4.99 6.08
C ARG A 56 -2.64 5.21 5.67
N PHE A 57 -3.56 5.17 6.62
CA PHE A 57 -4.99 5.22 6.34
C PHE A 57 -5.73 6.11 7.33
N ASP A 58 -6.62 6.94 6.79
CA ASP A 58 -7.57 7.75 7.54
C ASP A 58 -8.84 6.95 7.82
N HIS A 59 -9.52 7.31 8.92
CA HIS A 59 -10.80 6.71 9.33
C HIS A 59 -10.75 5.17 9.46
N GLY A 60 -9.63 4.66 9.99
CA GLY A 60 -9.41 3.24 10.17
C GLY A 60 -10.37 2.59 11.18
N THR A 61 -10.97 1.47 10.79
CA THR A 61 -11.79 0.60 11.65
C THR A 61 -11.28 -0.82 11.60
N TRP A 62 -11.39 -1.53 12.72
CA TRP A 62 -10.96 -2.91 12.88
C TRP A 62 -12.16 -3.77 13.22
N ASP A 63 -12.23 -4.97 12.64
CA ASP A 63 -13.25 -5.96 12.91
C ASP A 63 -12.63 -7.37 12.91
N GLU A 64 -13.32 -8.35 13.49
CA GLU A 64 -12.93 -9.76 13.47
C GLU A 64 -14.13 -10.64 13.11
N PHE A 65 -13.89 -11.66 12.30
CA PHE A 65 -14.91 -12.63 11.90
C PHE A 65 -14.31 -14.01 11.64
N GLU A 66 -15.17 -15.02 11.59
CA GLU A 66 -14.78 -16.37 11.18
C GLU A 66 -15.13 -16.58 9.70
N SER A 67 -14.18 -17.06 8.89
CA SER A 67 -14.42 -17.38 7.48
C SER A 67 -15.30 -18.63 7.33
N ASP A 68 -15.84 -18.89 6.13
CA ASP A 68 -16.58 -20.12 5.84
C ASP A 68 -15.73 -21.40 6.02
N LEU A 69 -14.39 -21.26 6.10
CA LEU A 69 -13.44 -22.34 6.36
C LEU A 69 -13.07 -22.50 7.85
N GLY A 70 -13.69 -21.71 8.74
CA GLY A 70 -13.40 -21.73 10.17
C GLY A 70 -12.14 -20.96 10.57
N GLU A 71 -11.61 -20.11 9.70
CA GLU A 71 -10.42 -19.30 10.00
C GLU A 71 -10.80 -18.02 10.72
N LYS A 72 -10.04 -17.66 11.75
CA LYS A 72 -10.16 -16.37 12.42
C LYS A 72 -9.51 -15.30 11.55
N VAL A 73 -10.31 -14.32 11.11
CA VAL A 73 -9.87 -13.23 10.25
C VAL A 73 -10.02 -11.91 10.98
N VAL A 74 -8.96 -11.12 10.99
CA VAL A 74 -8.99 -9.72 11.40
C VAL A 74 -9.00 -8.86 10.16
N GLU A 75 -9.90 -7.90 10.10
CA GLU A 75 -10.04 -6.98 8.98
C GLU A 75 -9.81 -5.54 9.43
N PHE A 76 -8.98 -4.83 8.67
CA PHE A 76 -8.87 -3.40 8.72
C PHE A 76 -9.54 -2.80 7.49
N LYS A 77 -10.40 -1.80 7.71
CA LYS A 77 -10.95 -0.93 6.68
C LYS A 77 -10.50 0.50 6.92
N GLY A 78 -10.07 1.20 5.89
CA GLY A 78 -9.66 2.59 5.99
C GLY A 78 -9.74 3.31 4.65
N ARG A 79 -9.22 4.53 4.61
CA ARG A 79 -9.09 5.32 3.38
C ARG A 79 -7.65 5.75 3.21
N VAL A 80 -7.12 5.71 1.99
CA VAL A 80 -5.74 6.16 1.71
C VAL A 80 -5.51 7.56 2.30
N SER A 81 -4.53 7.68 3.20
CA SER A 81 -4.20 8.96 3.82
C SER A 81 -3.34 9.82 2.89
N GLN A 82 -3.27 11.13 3.17
CA GLN A 82 -2.32 12.01 2.50
C GLN A 82 -0.87 11.51 2.68
N ALA A 83 -0.52 10.98 3.85
CA ALA A 83 0.83 10.50 4.11
C ALA A 83 1.21 9.25 3.30
N LEU A 84 0.27 8.33 3.05
CA LEU A 84 0.50 7.20 2.14
C LEU A 84 0.61 7.69 0.69
N HIS A 85 -0.25 8.63 0.29
CA HIS A 85 -0.18 9.24 -1.03
C HIS A 85 1.17 9.88 -1.31
N ASP A 86 1.62 10.77 -0.42
CA ASP A 86 2.89 11.50 -0.57
C ASP A 86 4.09 10.54 -0.59
N ARG A 87 4.08 9.51 0.27
CA ARG A 87 5.12 8.47 0.26
C ARG A 87 5.22 7.80 -1.11
N VAL A 88 4.09 7.43 -1.72
CA VAL A 88 4.10 6.78 -3.03
C VAL A 88 4.66 7.73 -4.08
N VAL A 89 4.20 8.98 -4.10
CA VAL A 89 4.72 10.00 -5.01
C VAL A 89 6.23 10.19 -4.85
N ASP A 90 6.73 10.22 -3.62
CA ASP A 90 8.16 10.40 -3.35
C ASP A 90 8.98 9.16 -3.68
N LEU A 91 8.49 7.95 -3.41
CA LEU A 91 9.16 6.71 -3.84
C LEU A 91 9.33 6.67 -5.37
N ILE A 92 8.32 7.13 -6.10
CA ILE A 92 8.32 7.17 -7.56
C ILE A 92 9.31 8.24 -8.06
N VAL A 93 9.40 9.38 -7.39
CA VAL A 93 10.31 10.45 -7.84
C VAL A 93 11.76 10.19 -7.42
N ALA A 94 11.98 9.58 -6.27
CA ALA A 94 13.31 9.34 -5.70
C ALA A 94 14.09 8.27 -6.46
N ASP A 95 13.42 7.25 -7.00
CA ASP A 95 14.13 6.06 -7.49
C ASP A 95 13.64 5.57 -8.86
N TYR A 96 14.08 6.30 -9.89
CA TYR A 96 13.82 6.00 -11.30
C TYR A 96 14.28 4.59 -11.73
N GLU A 97 15.31 4.01 -11.10
CA GLU A 97 15.80 2.66 -11.43
C GLU A 97 15.05 1.56 -10.67
N VAL A 98 14.71 1.77 -9.39
CA VAL A 98 13.78 0.88 -8.67
C VAL A 98 12.42 0.80 -9.36
N LEU A 99 12.00 1.92 -9.95
CA LEU A 99 10.80 2.00 -10.78
C LEU A 99 10.85 1.17 -12.06
N LYS A 100 12.00 0.95 -12.72
CA LYS A 100 12.05 0.08 -13.91
C LYS A 100 11.79 -1.38 -13.55
N GLY A 101 12.13 -1.78 -12.32
CA GLY A 101 11.87 -3.12 -11.80
C GLY A 101 10.39 -3.33 -11.45
N PHE A 102 9.69 -2.28 -11.02
CA PHE A 102 8.29 -2.35 -10.66
C PHE A 102 7.42 -1.99 -11.88
N ALA A 103 6.42 -2.80 -12.22
CA ALA A 103 5.51 -2.58 -13.38
C ALA A 103 4.76 -1.22 -13.40
N LEU A 104 5.00 -0.36 -12.41
CA LEU A 104 4.51 0.99 -12.22
C LEU A 104 4.90 1.96 -13.34
N ILE A 105 6.13 1.89 -13.89
CA ILE A 105 6.53 2.78 -15.00
C ILE A 105 5.66 2.58 -16.22
N ALA A 106 5.30 1.34 -16.56
CA ALA A 106 4.48 1.06 -17.75
C ALA A 106 3.09 1.71 -17.61
N ASN A 107 2.52 1.65 -16.40
CA ASN A 107 1.25 2.30 -16.11
C ASN A 107 1.38 3.83 -16.12
N THR A 108 2.39 4.38 -15.43
CA THR A 108 2.64 5.83 -15.39
C THR A 108 2.93 6.41 -16.77
N THR A 109 3.71 5.72 -17.62
CA THR A 109 4.01 6.16 -18.99
C THR A 109 2.76 6.18 -19.86
N GLY A 110 1.85 5.19 -19.68
CA GLY A 110 0.51 5.23 -20.27
C GLY A 110 -0.31 6.42 -19.78
N HIS A 111 -0.19 6.78 -18.51
CA HIS A 111 -0.89 7.92 -17.91
C HIS A 111 -0.26 9.29 -18.20
N ILE A 112 1.01 9.39 -18.62
CA ILE A 112 1.62 10.69 -19.02
C ILE A 112 0.84 11.31 -20.19
N SER A 113 0.20 10.48 -21.02
CA SER A 113 -0.73 10.93 -22.06
C SER A 113 -1.98 11.67 -21.52
N GLN A 114 -2.24 11.61 -20.22
CA GLN A 114 -3.36 12.27 -19.55
C GLN A 114 -3.02 13.67 -19.02
N LEU A 115 -1.78 14.15 -19.21
CA LEU A 115 -1.47 15.55 -18.96
C LEU A 115 -2.40 16.42 -19.81
N THR A 116 -2.99 17.44 -19.20
CA THR A 116 -3.68 18.48 -19.95
C THR A 116 -2.68 19.24 -20.82
N LYS A 117 -3.17 19.91 -21.86
CA LYS A 117 -2.32 20.75 -22.71
C LYS A 117 -1.57 21.80 -21.88
N GLU A 118 -2.25 22.44 -20.93
CA GLU A 118 -1.64 23.46 -20.06
C GLU A 118 -0.53 22.90 -19.16
N GLU A 119 -0.76 21.73 -18.54
CA GLU A 119 0.27 21.05 -17.74
C GLU A 119 1.47 20.68 -18.61
N ASN A 120 1.23 20.12 -19.79
CA ASN A 120 2.28 19.75 -20.72
C ASN A 120 3.05 20.98 -21.22
N ASP A 121 2.38 22.05 -21.59
CA ASP A 121 3.00 23.30 -22.07
C ASP A 121 3.83 23.97 -20.95
N THR A 122 3.33 23.95 -19.71
CA THR A 122 4.06 24.45 -18.53
C THR A 122 5.33 23.66 -18.27
N LEU A 123 5.24 22.33 -18.32
CA LEU A 123 6.39 21.48 -18.15
C LEU A 123 7.37 21.69 -19.34
N LEU A 124 6.88 21.77 -20.58
CA LEU A 124 7.72 21.97 -21.76
C LEU A 124 8.45 23.33 -21.74
N ALA A 125 7.83 24.37 -21.18
CA ALA A 125 8.48 25.65 -20.96
C ALA A 125 9.67 25.53 -20.00
N LYS A 126 9.56 24.71 -18.94
CA LYS A 126 10.69 24.39 -18.05
C LYS A 126 11.77 23.58 -18.78
N TYR A 127 11.38 22.63 -19.62
CA TYR A 127 12.30 21.80 -20.42
C TYR A 127 13.12 22.62 -21.42
N ASN A 128 12.47 23.56 -22.11
CA ASN A 128 13.07 24.41 -23.14
C ASN A 128 13.75 25.68 -22.56
N GLY A 129 13.84 25.81 -21.24
CA GLY A 129 14.54 26.90 -20.59
C GLY A 129 16.03 26.97 -20.96
N PRO A 130 16.69 28.13 -20.78
CA PRO A 130 18.05 28.39 -21.26
C PRO A 130 19.12 27.42 -20.70
N ASP A 131 18.82 26.71 -19.61
CA ASP A 131 19.74 25.82 -18.90
C ASP A 131 19.54 24.33 -19.28
N GLY A 132 19.35 24.02 -20.57
CA GLY A 132 18.94 22.72 -21.14
C GLY A 132 19.89 21.51 -20.96
N THR A 133 20.54 21.40 -19.80
CA THR A 133 21.37 20.28 -19.36
C THR A 133 20.57 18.97 -19.25
N ALA A 134 21.27 17.82 -19.22
CA ALA A 134 20.66 16.52 -19.01
C ALA A 134 19.86 16.45 -17.68
N ASP A 135 20.31 17.18 -16.66
CA ASP A 135 19.63 17.26 -15.36
C ASP A 135 18.31 18.02 -15.45
N THR A 136 18.25 19.11 -16.21
CA THR A 136 17.01 19.86 -16.48
C THR A 136 15.98 18.99 -17.21
N LYS A 137 16.43 18.17 -18.17
CA LYS A 137 15.57 17.22 -18.90
C LYS A 137 15.06 16.10 -17.99
N ARG A 138 15.89 15.61 -17.08
CA ARG A 138 15.49 14.64 -16.05
C ARG A 138 14.47 15.23 -15.08
N GLY A 139 14.67 16.47 -14.63
CA GLY A 139 13.74 17.20 -13.76
C GLY A 139 12.34 17.34 -14.39
N TYR A 140 12.26 17.71 -15.68
CA TYR A 140 11.00 17.73 -16.43
C TYR A 140 10.26 16.39 -16.38
N TYR A 141 10.97 15.29 -16.66
CA TYR A 141 10.35 13.96 -16.69
C TYR A 141 9.84 13.56 -15.30
N LEU A 142 10.60 13.83 -14.24
CA LEU A 142 10.20 13.55 -12.87
C LEU A 142 9.00 14.41 -12.42
N ASP A 143 8.94 15.68 -12.81
CA ASP A 143 7.78 16.55 -12.55
C ASP A 143 6.51 16.06 -13.27
N ALA A 144 6.64 15.63 -14.53
CA ALA A 144 5.53 15.06 -15.30
C ALA A 144 5.01 13.76 -14.65
N VAL A 145 5.94 12.87 -14.28
CA VAL A 145 5.64 11.63 -13.56
C VAL A 145 4.96 11.92 -12.23
N ARG A 146 5.49 12.86 -11.42
CA ARG A 146 4.91 13.28 -10.13
C ARG A 146 3.46 13.74 -10.32
N THR A 147 3.22 14.63 -11.28
CA THR A 147 1.91 15.25 -11.55
C THR A 147 0.85 14.24 -11.98
N VAL A 148 1.23 13.24 -12.75
CA VAL A 148 0.31 12.20 -13.25
C VAL A 148 0.06 11.14 -12.20
N THR A 149 1.13 10.74 -11.51
CA THR A 149 1.08 9.74 -10.44
C THR A 149 0.21 10.22 -9.29
N SER A 150 0.36 11.47 -8.86
CA SER A 150 -0.41 12.04 -7.75
C SER A 150 -1.92 12.09 -8.04
N ARG A 151 -2.34 12.03 -9.31
CA ARG A 151 -3.76 11.98 -9.68
C ARG A 151 -4.31 10.58 -9.76
N ASN A 152 -3.49 9.62 -10.14
CA ASN A 152 -3.94 8.31 -10.60
C ASN A 152 -3.60 7.17 -9.64
N LEU A 153 -2.52 7.29 -8.85
CA LEU A 153 -2.09 6.24 -7.94
C LEU A 153 -2.34 6.66 -6.50
N PHE A 154 -2.82 5.72 -5.67
CA PHE A 154 -3.03 5.93 -4.24
C PHE A 154 -3.79 7.23 -3.94
N LYS A 155 -4.86 7.48 -4.69
CA LYS A 155 -5.65 8.71 -4.53
C LYS A 155 -6.18 8.81 -3.10
N VAL A 156 -5.92 9.94 -2.45
CA VAL A 156 -6.37 10.22 -1.08
C VAL A 156 -7.87 10.00 -0.94
N GLY A 157 -8.28 9.38 0.16
CA GLY A 157 -9.68 9.06 0.45
C GLY A 157 -10.19 7.77 -0.20
N THR A 158 -9.42 7.12 -1.08
CA THR A 158 -9.84 5.86 -1.71
C THR A 158 -9.95 4.75 -0.66
N PRO A 159 -11.08 4.03 -0.58
CA PRO A 159 -11.25 2.95 0.39
C PRO A 159 -10.24 1.82 0.21
N ALA A 160 -9.80 1.25 1.31
CA ALA A 160 -8.89 0.12 1.37
C ALA A 160 -9.35 -0.90 2.40
N VAL A 161 -9.11 -2.17 2.11
CA VAL A 161 -9.35 -3.31 2.99
C VAL A 161 -8.06 -4.13 3.09
N ILE A 162 -7.68 -4.49 4.31
CA ILE A 162 -6.56 -5.39 4.57
C ILE A 162 -7.06 -6.44 5.56
N GLN A 163 -6.76 -7.71 5.29
CA GLN A 163 -7.12 -8.81 6.18
C GLN A 163 -5.91 -9.61 6.60
N TRP A 164 -5.99 -10.14 7.81
CA TRP A 164 -5.01 -11.06 8.38
C TRP A 164 -5.72 -12.32 8.87
N VAL A 165 -5.15 -13.47 8.56
CA VAL A 165 -5.57 -14.73 9.17
C VAL A 165 -4.75 -14.95 10.44
N VAL A 166 -5.44 -15.23 11.54
CA VAL A 166 -4.85 -15.53 12.84
C VAL A 166 -4.63 -17.04 12.98
N GLY A 167 -3.44 -17.42 13.42
CA GLY A 167 -3.05 -18.82 13.59
C GLY A 167 -3.88 -19.54 14.67
N PRO A 168 -3.95 -20.88 14.66
CA PRO A 168 -4.84 -21.68 15.51
C PRO A 168 -4.70 -21.47 17.03
N LYS A 169 -3.59 -20.87 17.48
CA LYS A 169 -3.32 -20.57 18.90
C LYS A 169 -3.48 -19.08 19.26
N GLY A 170 -3.81 -18.21 18.30
CA GLY A 170 -3.82 -16.77 18.54
C GLY A 170 -2.44 -16.19 18.84
N GLU A 171 -1.37 -16.86 18.40
CA GLU A 171 0.02 -16.45 18.65
C GLU A 171 0.66 -15.82 17.40
N THR A 172 0.11 -16.07 16.23
CA THR A 172 0.67 -15.59 14.96
C THR A 172 -0.44 -15.06 14.08
N PHE A 173 -0.08 -14.20 13.12
CA PHE A 173 -0.99 -13.74 12.09
C PHE A 173 -0.22 -13.52 10.78
N GLN A 174 -0.92 -13.57 9.66
CA GLN A 174 -0.35 -13.35 8.33
C GLN A 174 -1.31 -12.54 7.48
N VAL A 175 -0.78 -11.64 6.63
CA VAL A 175 -1.60 -10.92 5.65
C VAL A 175 -2.20 -11.96 4.70
N SER A 176 -3.51 -11.92 4.52
CA SER A 176 -4.24 -12.83 3.63
C SER A 176 -4.87 -12.11 2.45
N TYR A 177 -5.19 -10.82 2.60
CA TYR A 177 -5.82 -10.02 1.55
C TYR A 177 -5.46 -8.55 1.69
N VAL A 178 -5.22 -7.89 0.54
CA VAL A 178 -5.08 -6.44 0.43
C VAL A 178 -5.85 -5.96 -0.80
N GLY A 179 -6.88 -5.16 -0.60
CA GLY A 179 -7.78 -4.70 -1.65
C GLY A 179 -8.01 -3.19 -1.64
N SER A 180 -7.84 -2.56 -2.80
CA SER A 180 -8.30 -1.19 -3.07
C SER A 180 -8.24 -0.90 -4.57
N ASP A 181 -9.15 -0.06 -5.05
CA ASP A 181 -9.05 0.52 -6.40
C ASP A 181 -7.79 1.38 -6.57
N ALA A 182 -7.23 1.90 -5.47
CA ALA A 182 -6.08 2.81 -5.50
C ALA A 182 -4.78 2.17 -6.01
N TRP A 183 -4.70 0.83 -5.99
CA TRP A 183 -3.57 0.03 -6.45
C TRP A 183 -4.00 -1.19 -7.28
N ALA A 184 -5.20 -1.17 -7.88
CA ALA A 184 -5.70 -2.28 -8.70
C ALA A 184 -4.82 -2.62 -9.92
N HIS A 185 -3.91 -1.71 -10.29
CA HIS A 185 -2.95 -1.89 -11.38
C HIS A 185 -1.58 -2.43 -10.92
N ILE A 186 -1.34 -2.54 -9.61
CA ILE A 186 -0.11 -3.09 -9.06
C ILE A 186 -0.25 -4.61 -9.01
N LYS A 187 0.52 -5.30 -9.86
CA LYS A 187 0.48 -6.76 -9.98
C LYS A 187 1.48 -7.48 -9.07
N ASP A 188 2.48 -6.75 -8.58
CA ASP A 188 3.51 -7.30 -7.70
C ASP A 188 3.12 -7.00 -6.25
N GLU A 189 2.74 -8.05 -5.51
CA GLU A 189 2.32 -7.96 -4.12
C GLU A 189 3.47 -7.53 -3.20
N GLY A 190 4.72 -7.89 -3.52
CA GLY A 190 5.89 -7.48 -2.75
C GLY A 190 6.07 -5.96 -2.79
N VAL A 191 5.85 -5.35 -3.95
CA VAL A 191 5.87 -3.88 -4.12
C VAL A 191 4.77 -3.23 -3.31
N LEU A 192 3.56 -3.79 -3.37
CA LEU A 192 2.42 -3.26 -2.64
C LEU A 192 2.67 -3.31 -1.12
N PHE A 193 3.26 -4.39 -0.63
CA PHE A 193 3.64 -4.53 0.77
C PHE A 193 4.75 -3.55 1.16
N ASP A 194 5.80 -3.40 0.35
CA ASP A 194 6.87 -2.42 0.60
C ASP A 194 6.34 -0.97 0.64
N ILE A 195 5.30 -0.66 -0.16
CA ILE A 195 4.63 0.64 -0.16
C ILE A 195 3.82 0.84 1.13
N ILE A 196 2.90 -0.07 1.42
CA ILE A 196 1.92 0.07 2.52
C ILE A 196 2.64 -0.07 3.86
N PHE A 197 3.34 -1.18 4.03
CA PHE A 197 3.94 -1.56 5.29
C PHE A 197 5.30 -0.91 5.51
N GLY A 198 6.09 -0.75 4.44
CA GLY A 198 7.36 -0.05 4.49
C GLY A 198 8.55 -0.98 4.66
N ARG A 199 9.43 -0.97 3.66
CA ARG A 199 10.88 -1.01 3.86
C ARG A 199 11.43 0.41 4.05
#